data_AF-A0A1X9MB76-F1
#
_entry.id   AF-A0A1X9MB76-F1
#
_cell.length_a   1.000
_cell.length_b   1.000
_cell.length_c   1.000
_cell.angle_alpha   90.00
_cell.angle_beta   90.00
_cell.angle_gamma   90.00
#
_symmetry.space_group_name_H-M   'P 1'
#
loop_
_entity.id
_entity.type
_entity.pdbx_description
1 polymer ?
#
loop_
_entity_poly.entity_id
_entity_poly.type
_entity_poly.pdbx_seq_one_letter_code
_entity_poly.pdbx_strand_id
1 'polypeptide(L)' 'MTKKLYYIDAYENKFTATITKVMHAEEECYVVLDQTAFYPTGEDSPMILAK' A
#
# COMPACT_ATOMS: atom_id res chain seq x y z
N MET A 1 -11.40 5.25 1.86
CA MET A 1 -10.35 5.51 2.87
C MET A 1 -9.62 4.19 3.10
N THR A 2 -8.29 4.15 2.92
CA THR A 2 -7.50 2.92 3.11
C THR A 2 -7.25 2.66 4.59
N LYS A 3 -7.48 1.42 5.06
CA LYS A 3 -7.19 1.01 6.45
C LYS A 3 -5.68 0.82 6.64
N LYS A 4 -5.13 1.51 7.64
CA LYS A 4 -3.70 1.54 7.94
C LYS A 4 -3.38 0.52 9.04
N LEU A 5 -2.98 -0.69 8.64
CA LEU A 5 -2.69 -1.81 9.57
C LEU A 5 -1.45 -1.54 10.42
N TYR A 6 -0.50 -0.75 9.91
CA TYR A 6 0.71 -0.35 10.65
C TYR A 6 0.45 0.48 11.91
N TYR A 7 -0.72 1.11 12.04
CA TYR A 7 -1.12 1.78 13.30
C TYR A 7 -1.78 0.84 14.30
N ILE A 8 -2.16 -0.37 13.87
CA ILE A 8 -2.83 -1.37 14.70
C ILE A 8 -1.79 -2.35 15.24
N ASP A 9 -0.96 -2.90 14.36
CA ASP A 9 0.12 -3.81 14.71
C ASP A 9 1.33 -3.53 13.81
N ALA A 10 2.41 -3.01 14.40
CA ALA A 10 3.65 -2.69 13.70
C ALA A 10 4.49 -3.93 13.35
N TYR A 11 4.18 -5.09 13.94
CA TYR A 11 4.89 -6.35 13.69
C TYR A 11 4.16 -7.25 12.69
N GLU A 12 3.01 -6.81 12.16
CA GLU A 12 2.26 -7.53 11.14
C GLU A 12 3.02 -7.46 9.79
N ASN A 13 3.67 -8.57 9.43
CA ASN A 13 4.47 -8.67 8.21
C ASN A 13 3.73 -9.34 7.04
N LYS A 14 2.51 -9.83 7.28
CA LYS A 14 1.69 -10.51 6.25
C LYS A 14 0.24 -10.03 6.37
N PHE A 15 -0.33 -9.57 5.27
CA PHE A 15 -1.72 -9.17 5.24
C PHE A 15 -2.36 -9.50 3.89
N THR A 16 -3.67 -9.69 3.91
CA THR A 16 -4.49 -9.83 2.69
C THR A 16 -5.13 -8.48 2.40
N ALA A 17 -5.17 -8.06 1.14
CA ALA A 17 -5.83 -6.83 0.74
C ALA A 17 -6.50 -6.98 -0.62
N THR A 18 -7.49 -6.13 -0.87
CA THR A 18 -8.20 -6.02 -2.14
C THR A 18 -7.66 -4.84 -2.93
N ILE A 19 -7.35 -5.07 -4.20
CA ILE A 19 -6.99 -3.99 -5.12
C ILE A 19 -8.25 -3.22 -5.48
N THR A 20 -8.28 -1.93 -5.13
CA THR A 20 -9.40 -1.01 -5.39
C THR A 20 -9.16 -0.15 -6.63
N LYS A 21 -7.91 0.07 -7.02
CA LYS A 21 -7.53 0.80 -8.22
C LYS A 21 -6.18 0.33 -8.73
N VAL A 22 -6.01 0.32 -10.04
CA VAL A 22 -4.74 0.11 -10.73
C VAL A 22 -4.46 1.33 -11.59
N MET A 23 -3.22 1.79 -11.61
CA MET A 23 -2.72 2.89 -12.43
C MET A 23 -1.42 2.44 -13.07
N HIS A 24 -1.24 2.76 -14.34
CA HIS A 24 -0.01 2.50 -15.08
C HIS A 24 0.66 3.84 -15.38
N ALA A 25 1.94 3.97 -15.06
CA ALA A 25 2.74 5.13 -15.44
C ALA A 25 4.07 4.64 -15.98
N GLU A 26 4.38 5.02 -17.22
CA GLU A 26 5.57 4.56 -17.94
C GLU A 26 5.70 3.02 -17.91
N GLU A 27 6.67 2.49 -17.17
CA GLU A 27 6.93 1.05 -16.99
C GLU A 27 6.51 0.53 -15.60
N GLU A 28 5.88 1.37 -14.77
CA GLU A 28 5.49 1.02 -13.41
C GLU A 28 3.97 0.80 -13.28
N CYS A 29 3.62 -0.10 -12.37
CA CYS A 29 2.24 -0.42 -12.00
C CYS A 29 2.00 0.00 -10.55
N TYR A 30 1.05 0.91 -10.35
CA TYR A 30 0.64 1.38 -9.04
C TYR A 30 -0.73 0.83 -8.68
N VAL A 31 -0.85 0.33 -7.46
CA VAL A 31 -2.10 -0.22 -6.94
C VAL A 31 -2.54 0.52 -5.68
N VAL A 32 -3.84 0.76 -5.57
CA VAL A 32 -4.46 1.28 -4.35
C VAL A 32 -5.18 0.12 -3.66
N LEU A 33 -4.85 -0.11 -2.39
CA LEU A 33 -5.44 -1.18 -1.59
C LEU A 33 -6.51 -0.65 -0.63
N ASP A 34 -7.47 -1.50 -0.28
CA ASP A 34 -8.45 -1.24 0.78
C ASP A 34 -7.81 -1.19 2.18
N GLN A 35 -6.76 -1.98 2.40
CA GLN A 35 -5.94 -1.98 3.60
C GLN A 35 -4.46 -2.24 3.32
N THR A 36 -3.58 -1.73 4.18
CA THR A 36 -2.13 -1.88 4.00
C THR A 36 -1.38 -1.87 5.33
N ALA A 37 -0.40 -2.77 5.48
CA ALA A 37 0.59 -2.73 6.55
C ALA A 37 1.86 -1.96 6.16
N PHE A 38 1.96 -1.51 4.90
CA PHE A 38 3.10 -0.73 4.44
C PHE A 38 3.04 0.70 4.97
N TYR A 39 4.06 1.09 5.72
CA TYR A 39 4.20 2.44 6.24
C TYR A 39 4.70 3.39 5.14
N PRO A 40 4.05 4.53 4.87
CA PRO A 40 4.53 5.50 3.90
C PRO A 40 5.80 6.16 4.44
N THR A 41 6.94 5.94 3.78
CA THR A 41 8.20 6.59 4.14
C THR A 41 8.20 8.04 3.63
N GLY A 42 7.80 9.00 4.48
CA GLY A 42 7.88 10.44 4.19
C GLY A 42 6.71 11.02 3.38
N GLU A 43 6.51 12.34 3.46
CA GLU A 43 5.29 13.09 3.10
C GLU A 43 4.75 12.91 1.66
N ASP A 44 5.47 12.26 0.74
CA ASP A 44 5.15 12.17 -0.69
C ASP A 44 5.23 10.75 -1.28
N SER A 45 4.86 9.68 -0.57
CA SER A 45 4.77 8.35 -1.23
C SER A 45 3.73 7.38 -0.69
N PRO A 46 2.58 7.24 -1.39
CA PRO A 46 1.69 6.08 -1.26
C PRO A 46 2.14 4.89 -2.14
N MET A 47 3.42 4.78 -2.48
CA MET A 47 3.87 3.92 -3.58
C MET A 47 4.66 2.73 -3.08
N ILE A 48 3.98 1.61 -2.89
CA ILE A 48 4.62 0.30 -2.75
C ILE A 48 4.84 -0.24 -4.16
N LEU A 49 6.10 -0.31 -4.57
CA LEU A 49 6.53 -1.02 -5.77
C LEU A 49 6.47 -2.53 -5.46
N ALA A 50 5.43 -3.22 -5.94
CA ALA A 50 5.43 -4.68 -5.94
C ALA A 50 6.25 -5.15 -7.15
N LYS A 51 7.49 -5.60 -6.91
CA LYS A 51 8.28 -6.37 -7.89
C LYS A 51 8.13 -7.87 -7.64
#